data_AF-A0A2V8MPA8-F1
#
_entry.id   AF-A0A2V8MPA8-F1
#
_cell.length_a   1.000
_cell.length_b   1.000
_cell.length_c   1.000
_cell.angle_alpha   90.00
_cell.angle_beta   90.00
_cell.angle_gamma   90.00
#
_symmetry.space_group_name_H-M   'P 1'
#
loop_
_entity.id
_entity.type
_entity.pdbx_description
1 polymer ?
#
loop_
_entity_poly.entity_id
_entity_poly.type
_entity_poly.pdbx_seq_one_letter_code
_entity_poly.pdbx_strand_id
1 'polypeptide(L)' 'MSARTSHWLPTASLTNRLSAGVARGTPVKVYEVGLSQRLVIIEFESVKKAIEAYESPEYQAALAILKDSAERDVRII' A
#
# COMPACT_ATOMS: atom_id res chain seq x y z
N MET A 1 -28.56 -9.21 16.75
CA MET A 1 -27.92 -8.13 15.98
C MET A 1 -26.47 -8.07 16.44
N SER A 2 -25.57 -8.75 15.72
CA SER A 2 -24.20 -9.01 16.17
C SER A 2 -23.23 -8.05 15.49
N ALA A 3 -22.61 -7.16 16.28
CA ALA A 3 -21.57 -6.25 15.84
C ALA A 3 -20.29 -7.05 15.57
N ARG A 4 -19.90 -7.14 14.30
CA ARG A 4 -18.66 -7.79 13.86
C ARG A 4 -17.51 -6.81 14.07
N THR A 5 -16.78 -6.99 15.16
CA THR A 5 -15.50 -6.35 15.44
C THR A 5 -14.50 -6.70 14.36
N SER A 6 -14.23 -5.77 13.44
CA SER A 6 -13.08 -5.84 12.54
C SER A 6 -11.82 -5.52 13.35
N HIS A 7 -11.21 -6.55 13.93
CA HIS A 7 -9.90 -6.47 14.57
C HIS A 7 -8.83 -6.30 13.48
N TRP A 8 -8.69 -5.09 12.95
CA TRP A 8 -7.52 -4.69 12.19
C TRP A 8 -6.40 -4.35 13.17
N LEU A 9 -5.22 -4.96 12.97
CA LEU A 9 -4.00 -4.69 13.73
C LEU A 9 -3.72 -3.18 13.79
N PRO A 10 -3.22 -2.64 14.92
CA PRO A 10 -2.95 -1.22 15.06
C PRO A 10 -1.71 -0.84 14.23
N THR A 11 -1.91 -0.43 12.97
CA THR A 11 -0.89 0.14 12.08
C THR A 11 -0.59 1.61 12.41
N ALA A 12 -0.46 1.93 13.70
CA ALA A 12 -0.13 3.28 14.17
C ALA A 12 1.35 3.67 13.91
N SER A 13 2.20 2.76 13.40
CA SER A 13 3.61 3.06 13.11
C SER A 13 3.85 3.64 11.71
N LEU A 14 2.94 3.43 10.75
CA LEU A 14 3.13 3.89 9.36
C LEU A 14 2.46 5.24 9.04
N THR A 15 1.69 5.79 9.97
CA THR A 15 0.86 6.97 9.72
C THR A 15 1.61 8.29 9.82
N ASN A 16 2.78 8.33 10.46
CA ASN A 16 3.49 9.60 10.72
C ASN A 16 4.48 10.03 9.63
N ARG A 17 4.52 9.36 8.46
CA ARG A 17 5.41 9.71 7.34
C ARG A 17 4.78 9.66 5.94
N LEU A 18 3.51 9.27 5.81
CA LEU A 18 2.82 9.16 4.53
C LEU A 18 1.76 10.27 4.44
N SER A 19 1.87 11.16 3.45
CA SER A 19 0.74 12.00 3.03
C SER A 19 -0.42 11.09 2.58
N ALA A 20 -1.65 11.60 2.70
CA ALA A 20 -2.88 10.80 2.62
C ALA A 20 -2.92 9.85 1.41
N GLY A 21 -3.43 8.62 1.61
CA GLY A 21 -3.61 7.67 0.53
C GLY A 21 -4.66 8.18 -0.47
N VAL A 22 -4.28 8.29 -1.75
CA VAL A 22 -5.11 8.82 -2.83
C VAL A 22 -6.18 7.81 -3.28
N ALA A 23 -5.82 6.53 -3.33
CA ALA A 23 -6.75 5.46 -3.70
C ALA A 23 -6.32 4.10 -3.13
N ARG A 24 -7.29 3.23 -2.82
CA ARG A 24 -7.04 1.85 -2.38
C ARG A 24 -8.24 0.95 -2.68
N GLY A 25 -8.06 -0.09 -3.49
CA GLY A 25 -9.12 -1.07 -3.76
C GLY A 25 -8.90 -1.86 -5.05
N THR A 26 -9.83 -2.75 -5.38
CA THR A 26 -9.89 -3.39 -6.71
C THR A 26 -10.55 -2.41 -7.69
N PRO A 27 -10.02 -2.22 -8.92
CA PRO A 27 -10.63 -1.38 -9.93
C PRO A 27 -12.08 -1.78 -10.22
N VAL A 28 -12.96 -0.80 -10.36
CA VAL A 28 -14.35 -1.03 -10.78
C VAL A 28 -14.44 -1.32 -12.29
N LYS A 29 -13.50 -0.76 -13.06
CA LYS A 29 -13.35 -0.98 -14.50
C LYS A 29 -11.87 -0.93 -14.86
N VAL A 30 -11.47 -1.73 -15.85
CA VAL A 30 -10.10 -1.83 -16.35
C VAL A 30 -10.12 -1.64 -17.86
N TYR A 31 -9.08 -0.99 -18.37
CA TYR A 31 -8.88 -0.71 -19.79
C TYR A 31 -7.51 -1.24 -20.25
N GLU A 32 -7.36 -1.47 -21.55
CA GLU A 32 -6.11 -1.91 -22.19
C GLU A 32 -5.46 -3.13 -21.49
N VAL A 33 -4.18 -3.03 -21.13
CA VAL A 33 -3.39 -4.08 -20.45
C VAL A 33 -3.45 -3.98 -18.92
N GLY A 34 -4.41 -3.21 -18.38
CA GLY A 34 -4.59 -3.10 -16.95
C GLY A 34 -4.99 -4.44 -16.30
N LEU A 35 -4.63 -4.62 -15.03
CA LEU A 35 -5.03 -5.79 -14.24
C LEU A 35 -6.20 -5.46 -13.32
N SER A 36 -7.19 -6.35 -13.26
CA SER A 36 -8.32 -6.25 -12.32
C SER A 36 -7.92 -6.75 -10.92
N GLN A 37 -6.85 -6.21 -10.37
CA GLN A 37 -6.25 -6.57 -9.08
C GLN A 37 -6.19 -5.37 -8.14
N ARG A 38 -5.99 -5.63 -6.85
CA ARG A 38 -5.92 -4.57 -5.84
C ARG A 38 -4.82 -3.57 -6.15
N LEU A 39 -5.18 -2.29 -6.20
CA LEU A 39 -4.28 -1.17 -6.46
C LEU A 39 -4.28 -0.21 -5.26
N VAL A 40 -3.11 0.38 -5.00
CA VAL A 40 -2.93 1.41 -3.97
C VAL A 40 -2.15 2.57 -4.57
N ILE A 41 -2.65 3.80 -4.42
CA ILE A 41 -1.97 5.04 -4.78
C ILE A 41 -1.73 5.83 -3.50
N ILE A 42 -0.49 6.24 -3.28
CA ILE A 42 -0.06 7.01 -2.12
C ILE A 42 0.63 8.27 -2.64
N GLU A 43 0.19 9.43 -2.19
CA GLU A 43 0.87 10.69 -2.49
C GLU A 43 1.99 10.91 -1.48
N PHE A 44 3.11 11.47 -1.94
CA PHE A 44 4.25 11.87 -1.13
C PHE A 44 4.60 13.32 -1.42
N GLU A 45 5.11 14.04 -0.42
CA GLU A 45 5.60 15.42 -0.58
C GLU A 45 6.73 15.55 -1.62
N SER A 46 7.47 14.47 -1.87
CA SER A 46 8.47 14.40 -2.95
C SER A 46 8.78 12.95 -3.34
N VAL A 47 9.32 12.76 -4.54
CA VAL A 47 9.85 11.47 -5.04
C VAL A 47 10.90 10.90 -4.07
N LYS A 48 11.78 11.75 -3.53
CA LYS A 48 12.80 11.33 -2.55
C LYS A 48 12.15 10.68 -1.32
N LYS A 49 11.05 11.25 -0.81
CA LYS A 49 10.32 10.69 0.33
C LYS A 49 9.64 9.37 0.01
N ALA A 50 9.11 9.21 -1.21
CA ALA A 50 8.56 7.94 -1.66
C ALA A 50 9.64 6.84 -1.73
N ILE A 51 10.84 7.17 -2.22
CA ILE A 51 11.98 6.24 -2.27
C ILE A 51 12.43 5.89 -0.84
N GLU A 52 12.65 6.89 0.02
CA GLU A 52 13.03 6.68 1.43
C GLU A 52 12.02 5.77 2.16
N ALA A 53 10.72 5.93 1.89
CA ALA A 53 9.69 5.08 2.46
C ALA A 53 9.74 3.65 1.92
N TYR A 54 9.92 3.46 0.61
CA TYR A 54 10.03 2.13 0.01
C TYR A 54 11.29 1.39 0.48
N GLU A 55 12.43 2.07 0.55
CA GLU A 55 13.72 1.50 0.96
C GLU A 55 13.87 1.36 2.48
N SER A 56 12.93 1.90 3.26
CA SER A 56 12.99 1.88 4.72
C SER A 56 13.11 0.45 5.28
N PRO A 57 13.92 0.23 6.34
CA PRO A 57 14.06 -1.08 6.98
C PRO A 57 12.71 -1.67 7.41
N GLU A 58 11.79 -0.84 7.88
CA GLU A 58 10.47 -1.27 8.35
C GLU A 58 9.61 -1.78 7.18
N TYR A 59 9.62 -1.09 6.04
CA TYR A 59 8.87 -1.53 4.86
C TYR A 59 9.50 -2.78 4.25
N GLN A 60 10.83 -2.84 4.17
CA GLN A 60 11.55 -4.03 3.68
C GLN A 60 11.30 -5.27 4.55
N ALA A 61 11.24 -5.10 5.88
CA ALA A 61 10.84 -6.17 6.79
C ALA A 61 9.39 -6.64 6.52
N ALA A 62 8.47 -5.70 6.24
CA ALA A 62 7.12 -6.06 5.82
C ALA A 62 7.10 -6.80 4.47
N LEU A 63 7.98 -6.46 3.53
CA LEU A 63 8.09 -7.17 2.25
C LEU A 63 8.56 -8.62 2.43
N ALA A 64 9.47 -8.86 3.37
CA ALA A 64 9.96 -10.21 3.66
C ALA A 64 8.83 -11.14 4.15
N ILE A 65 7.87 -10.60 4.93
CA ILE A 65 6.68 -11.34 5.37
C ILE A 65 5.74 -11.65 4.19
N LEU A 66 5.66 -10.74 3.21
CA LEU A 66 4.76 -10.83 2.06
C LEU A 66 5.33 -11.64 0.87
N LYS A 67 6.58 -12.11 0.96
CA LYS A 67 7.39 -12.59 -0.17
C LYS A 67 6.73 -13.66 -1.05
N ASP A 68 5.83 -14.48 -0.49
CA ASP A 68 5.11 -15.54 -1.23
C ASP A 68 3.59 -15.33 -1.27
N SER A 69 3.11 -14.18 -0.78
CA SER A 69 1.68 -13.90 -0.66
C SER A 69 1.12 -13.13 -1.86
N ALA A 70 1.95 -12.39 -2.60
CA ALA A 70 1.52 -11.61 -3.75
C ALA A 70 2.68 -11.24 -4.68
N GLU A 71 2.46 -11.33 -5.98
CA GLU A 71 3.23 -10.59 -6.98
C GLU A 71 2.75 -9.13 -6.98
N ARG A 72 3.69 -8.19 -7.01
CA ARG A 72 3.38 -6.76 -6.91
C ARG A 72 4.18 -5.96 -7.92
N ASP A 73 3.49 -5.09 -8.63
CA ASP A 73 4.08 -4.03 -9.44
C ASP A 73 4.05 -2.73 -8.61
N VAL A 74 5.22 -2.14 -8.36
CA VAL A 74 5.37 -0.90 -7.61
C VAL A 74 6.15 0.09 -8.45
N ARG A 75 5.60 1.30 -8.60
CA ARG A 75 6.21 2.38 -9.38
C ARG A 75 6.23 3.65 -8.54
N ILE A 76 7.36 4.33 -8.55
CA ILE A 76 7.53 5.68 -7.99
C ILE A 76 7.71 6.61 -9.19
N ILE A 77 6.89 7.66 -9.26
CA ILE A 77 6.80 8.61 -10.37
C ILE A 77 7.03 10.01 -9.82
#